data_AF-A0A1I3RR26-F1
#
_entry.id   AF-A0A1I3RR26-F1
#
_cell.length_a   1.000
_cell.length_b   1.000
_cell.length_c   1.000
_cell.angle_alpha   90.00
_cell.angle_beta   90.00
_cell.angle_gamma   90.00
#
_symmetry.space_group_name_H-M   'P 1'
#
loop_
_entity.id
_entity.type
_entity.pdbx_description
1 polymer ?
#
loop_
_entity_poly.entity_id
_entity_poly.type
_entity_poly.pdbx_seq_one_letter_code
_entity_poly.pdbx_strand_id
1 'polypeptide(L)' 'MYSLYFDPGLGAMIIQSIVAAVAAILLFSKNIMYKVKVFLGMDKKENDDLFDDINVKDSDTDKTSK' A
#
# COMPACT_ATOMS: atom_id res chain seq x y z
N MET A 1 12.27 -29.12 -31.99
CA MET A 1 11.70 -28.92 -30.65
C MET A 1 12.84 -28.53 -29.72
N TYR A 2 12.90 -27.27 -29.29
CA TYR A 2 13.85 -26.86 -28.24
C TYR A 2 13.13 -27.01 -26.90
N SER A 3 13.34 -28.13 -26.22
CA SER A 3 13.10 -28.15 -24.77
C SER A 3 14.05 -27.12 -24.19
N LEU A 4 13.54 -26.08 -23.53
CA LEU A 4 14.35 -25.19 -22.72
C LEU A 4 15.10 -26.09 -21.72
N TYR A 5 16.36 -26.37 -22.02
CA TYR A 5 17.22 -27.20 -21.18
C TYR A 5 17.56 -26.33 -19.97
N PHE A 6 16.72 -26.43 -18.95
CA PHE A 6 16.99 -25.82 -17.67
C PHE A 6 18.10 -26.62 -17.03
N ASP A 7 19.33 -26.15 -17.23
CA ASP A 7 20.49 -26.65 -16.49
C ASP A 7 20.13 -26.71 -15.00
N PRO A 8 20.53 -27.77 -14.27
CA PRO A 8 20.29 -27.88 -12.84
C PRO A 8 20.58 -26.58 -12.06
N GLY A 9 21.60 -25.81 -12.47
CA GLY A 9 21.91 -24.51 -11.89
C GLY A 9 20.88 -23.41 -12.21
N LEU A 10 20.43 -23.32 -13.45
CA LEU A 10 19.44 -22.32 -13.86
C LEU A 10 18.07 -22.61 -13.21
N GLY A 11 17.68 -23.88 -13.13
CA GLY A 11 16.47 -24.31 -12.44
C GLY A 11 16.50 -23.94 -10.95
N ALA A 12 17.64 -24.15 -10.29
CA ALA A 12 17.82 -23.78 -8.88
C ALA A 12 17.72 -22.26 -8.66
N MET A 13 18.30 -21.44 -9.54
CA MET A 13 18.20 -19.97 -9.44
C MET A 13 16.76 -19.47 -9.58
N ILE A 14 16.00 -20.05 -10.51
CA ILE A 14 14.59 -19.69 -10.69
C ILE A 14 13.79 -20.04 -9.42
N ILE A 15 13.94 -21.25 -8.90
CA ILE A 15 13.23 -21.68 -7.68
C ILE A 15 13.63 -20.77 -6.51
N GLN A 16 14.92 -20.48 -6.34
CA GLN A 16 15.39 -19.59 -5.27
C GLN A 16 14.81 -18.19 -5.39
N SER A 17 14.73 -17.63 -6.61
CA SER A 17 14.14 -16.32 -6.83
C SER A 17 12.64 -16.28 -6.49
N ILE A 18 11.91 -17.35 -6.81
CA ILE A 18 10.48 -17.48 -6.46
C ILE A 18 10.32 -17.57 -4.95
N VAL A 19 11.10 -18.42 -4.29
CA VAL A 19 11.06 -18.59 -2.82
C VAL A 19 11.40 -17.26 -2.12
N ALA A 20 12.43 -16.56 -2.58
CA ALA A 20 12.82 -15.27 -2.03
C ALA A 20 11.74 -14.19 -2.24
N ALA A 21 11.11 -14.15 -3.42
CA ALA A 21 10.02 -13.21 -3.70
C ALA A 21 8.81 -13.47 -2.80
N VAL A 22 8.42 -14.73 -2.62
CA VAL A 22 7.33 -15.12 -1.70
C VAL A 22 7.68 -14.74 -0.26
N ALA A 23 8.89 -15.06 0.20
CA ALA A 23 9.35 -14.69 1.54
C ALA A 23 9.35 -13.17 1.75
N ALA A 24 9.79 -12.40 0.76
CA ALA A 24 9.78 -10.94 0.80
C ALA A 24 8.34 -10.40 0.88
N ILE A 25 7.42 -10.92 0.07
CA ILE A 25 6.01 -10.52 0.14
C ILE A 25 5.43 -10.86 1.52
N LEU A 26 5.68 -12.04 2.07
CA LEU A 26 5.17 -12.42 3.39
C LEU A 26 5.75 -11.55 4.52
N LEU A 27 7.09 -11.42 4.59
CA LEU A 27 7.77 -10.64 5.63
C LEU A 27 7.45 -9.15 5.56
N PHE A 28 7.32 -8.61 4.35
CA PHE A 28 7.15 -7.18 4.15
C PHE A 28 5.72 -6.78 3.77
N SER A 29 4.74 -7.70 3.68
CA SER A 29 3.36 -7.39 3.27
C SER A 29 2.75 -6.21 4.03
N LYS A 30 2.92 -6.20 5.36
CA LYS A 30 2.34 -5.18 6.24
C LYS A 30 3.01 -3.81 6.10
N ASN A 31 4.31 -3.78 5.81
CA ASN A 31 5.07 -2.53 5.68
C ASN A 31 5.06 -1.99 4.23
N ILE A 32 5.00 -2.89 3.25
CA ILE A 32 4.87 -2.58 1.82
C ILE A 32 3.50 -1.97 1.55
N MET A 33 2.40 -2.49 2.11
CA MET A 33 1.07 -1.93 1.85
C MET A 33 0.97 -0.46 2.24
N TYR A 34 1.54 -0.08 3.39
CA TYR A 34 1.60 1.32 3.83
C TYR A 34 2.50 2.17 2.90
N LYS A 35 3.72 1.70 2.63
CA LYS A 35 4.65 2.41 1.73
C LYS A 35 4.13 2.53 0.31
N VAL A 36 3.42 1.53 -0.20
CA VAL A 36 2.82 1.50 -1.53
C VAL A 36 1.59 2.40 -1.59
N LYS A 37 0.74 2.46 -0.55
CA LYS A 37 -0.34 3.46 -0.47
C LYS A 37 0.21 4.88 -0.52
N VAL A 38 1.25 5.17 0.27
CA VAL A 38 1.89 6.49 0.30
C VAL A 38 2.57 6.80 -1.02
N PHE A 39 3.30 5.84 -1.61
CA PHE A 39 4.01 6.03 -2.89
C PHE A 39 3.06 6.17 -4.09
N LEU A 40 1.94 5.45 -4.10
CA LEU A 40 0.89 5.56 -5.12
C LEU A 40 -0.03 6.77 -4.90
N GLY A 41 0.22 7.61 -3.89
CA GLY A 41 -0.64 8.75 -3.56
C GLY A 41 -2.06 8.36 -3.10
N MET A 42 -2.27 7.07 -2.79
CA MET A 42 -3.49 6.53 -2.19
C MET A 42 -3.43 6.59 -0.65
N ASP A 43 -2.77 7.61 -0.11
CA ASP A 43 -3.10 8.11 1.21
C ASP A 43 -4.48 8.79 1.09
N LYS A 44 -5.53 7.98 0.87
CA LYS A 44 -6.85 8.34 1.37
C LYS A 44 -6.63 8.42 2.85
N LYS A 45 -6.46 9.66 3.30
CA LYS A 45 -6.30 10.07 4.67
C LYS A 45 -7.02 9.07 5.57
N GLU A 46 -6.28 8.27 6.30
CA GLU A 46 -6.78 7.72 7.57
C GLU A 46 -7.09 8.88 8.55
N ASN A 47 -6.65 10.08 8.19
CA ASN A 47 -7.03 11.39 8.71
C ASN A 47 -8.26 12.03 8.00
N ASP A 48 -9.06 11.34 7.19
CA ASP A 48 -10.39 11.85 6.80
C ASP A 48 -11.43 11.29 7.76
N ASP A 49 -11.28 10.04 8.23
CA ASP A 49 -12.15 9.47 9.27
C ASP A 49 -11.98 10.16 10.65
N LEU A 50 -10.84 10.82 10.90
CA LEU A 50 -10.58 11.62 12.12
C LEU A 50 -11.03 13.09 11.99
N PHE A 51 -11.29 13.57 10.77
CA PHE A 51 -11.61 14.97 10.49
C PHE A 51 -13.01 15.15 9.87
N ASP A 52 -13.69 14.07 9.49
CA ASP A 52 -15.09 14.05 9.04
C ASP A 52 -16.10 14.26 10.18
N ASP A 53 -15.68 14.17 11.45
CA ASP A 53 -16.55 14.41 12.61
C ASP A 53 -16.61 15.89 13.04
N ILE A 54 -15.86 16.79 12.40
CA ILE A 54 -16.09 18.23 12.57
C ILE A 54 -17.17 18.69 11.58
N ASN A 55 -18.41 18.28 11.86
CA ASN A 55 -19.59 18.90 11.28
C ASN A 55 -19.78 20.29 11.92
N VAL A 56 -19.02 21.29 11.46
CA VAL A 56 -19.37 22.71 11.70
C VAL A 56 -20.59 23.03 10.85
N LYS A 57 -21.75 22.53 11.27
CA LYS A 57 -23.05 23.05 10.86
C LYS A 57 -23.20 24.42 11.52
N ASP A 58 -22.91 25.46 10.74
CA ASP A 58 -23.50 26.80 10.84
C ASP A 58 -23.61 27.37 12.26
N SER A 59 -22.49 27.41 13.00
CA SER A 59 -22.36 28.28 14.16
C SER A 59 -21.53 29.49 13.73
N ASP A 60 -22.12 30.68 13.77
CA ASP A 60 -21.46 32.00 13.63
C ASP A 60 -21.59 32.76 12.30
N THR A 61 -22.81 32.94 11.80
CA THR A 61 -23.15 34.21 11.13
C THR A 61 -24.62 34.56 11.41
N ASP A 62 -24.89 35.19 12.56
CA ASP A 62 -25.99 36.17 12.77
C ASP A 62 -26.14 36.52 14.26
N LYS A 63 -25.06 37.01 14.87
CA LYS A 63 -25.14 37.81 16.10
C LYS A 63 -24.16 38.97 16.03
N THR A 64 -24.35 39.87 15.07
CA THR A 64 -23.85 41.24 15.16
C THR A 64 -24.60 42.15 14.19
N SER A 65 -25.41 43.02 14.79
CA SER A 65 -25.57 44.44 14.46
C SER A 65 -26.99 44.89 14.12
N LYS A 66 -27.56 45.61 15.11
CA LYS A 66 -28.65 46.60 15.09
C LYS A 66 -30.10 46.12 15.08
#